data_AF-A0A087TWT5-F1
#
_entry.id   AF-A0A087TWT5-F1
#
_cell.length_a   1.000
_cell.length_b   1.000
_cell.length_c   1.000
_cell.angle_alpha   90.00
_cell.angle_beta   90.00
_cell.angle_gamma   90.00
#
_symmetry.space_group_name_H-M   'P 1'
#
loop_
_entity.id
_entity.type
_entity.pdbx_description
1 polymer ?
#
loop_
_entity_poly.entity_id
_entity_poly.type
_entity_poly.pdbx_seq_one_letter_code
_entity_poly.pdbx_strand_id
1 'polypeptide(L)'
;MSRLYARVPRVCVPLSVQSRGERLQGCREHVNWNVSDWGNVMFTDESRFALEPDDKRDRHINLLLISDDEKRHYCLIKNMSRFLTGLTKHNCATFCCEYCLHRFKMKKTLDAHIKDCQVRGPQKIKMHKDKLVKFGRAQFQLPVPYVIYADFECILVKHATCFPDPSRSSTTPINNHIASGYCYTIIGPNGEFYKAPVNYLGRDAVDHFLAALIREEGNVTELLKTNETMIFTKEDQTMYEAATHYHICGQSLKGDKVRDHNHLTGQYRGAVHNSFNLNFKHGNYIPVVFHNLRGYDAYLIMQGFGKIKGKTMTCMPNNSKKSISFSLGNLRFIDSLQFLNASLENLVANLEKDEFRLTRLILERKRIFCLEKHIKPKYGAKATLLFSDTDSLCYVVETKDIYADMKKDLHLFDTSDYPQDHPLFSVINKKVLGKMKDELAGDIAQEFVGLKPKI
;
A
#
# COMPACT_ATOMS: atom_id res chain seq x y z
N MET A 1 5.48 43.75 -26.11
CA MET A 1 4.66 42.64 -26.65
C MET A 1 4.60 41.53 -25.59
N SER A 2 3.70 41.69 -24.62
CA SER A 2 2.37 41.05 -24.54
C SER A 2 2.44 39.53 -24.28
N ARG A 3 2.61 39.17 -22.99
CA ARG A 3 2.38 37.82 -22.50
C ARG A 3 0.89 37.65 -22.22
N LEU A 4 0.28 36.69 -22.91
CA LEU A 4 -1.10 36.23 -22.71
C LEU A 4 -1.22 35.50 -21.36
N TYR A 5 -2.22 35.87 -20.56
CA TYR A 5 -2.73 35.03 -19.47
C TYR A 5 -4.22 34.79 -19.72
N ALA A 6 -4.59 33.54 -20.03
CA ALA A 6 -5.98 33.09 -19.97
C ALA A 6 -6.27 32.66 -18.52
N ARG A 7 -7.31 33.22 -17.91
CA ARG A 7 -7.84 32.80 -16.60
C ARG A 7 -8.47 31.41 -16.75
N VAL A 8 -8.05 30.46 -15.92
CA VAL A 8 -8.74 29.17 -15.77
C VAL A 8 -10.12 29.41 -15.13
N PRO A 9 -11.22 28.82 -15.65
CA PRO A 9 -12.53 28.93 -15.03
C PRO A 9 -12.53 28.24 -13.66
N ARG A 10 -12.98 28.94 -12.62
CA ARG A 10 -13.24 28.31 -11.32
C ARG A 10 -14.36 27.28 -11.49
N VAL A 11 -14.10 26.05 -11.07
CA VAL A 11 -15.11 25.01 -10.92
C VAL A 11 -16.11 25.48 -9.87
N CYS A 12 -17.29 25.95 -10.31
CA CYS A 12 -18.42 26.16 -9.41
C CYS A 12 -18.98 24.79 -9.02
N VAL A 13 -19.18 24.57 -7.73
CA VAL A 13 -19.88 23.37 -7.22
C VAL A 13 -21.29 23.33 -7.84
N PRO A 14 -21.74 22.23 -8.47
CA PRO A 14 -23.06 22.18 -9.08
C PRO A 14 -24.15 22.23 -7.99
N LEU A 15 -24.99 23.26 -8.02
CA LEU A 15 -26.19 23.35 -7.16
C LEU A 15 -27.24 22.33 -7.62
N SER A 16 -27.92 21.67 -6.68
CA SER A 16 -29.05 20.76 -6.96
C SER A 16 -30.25 21.51 -7.56
N VAL A 17 -31.17 20.81 -8.24
CA VAL A 17 -32.33 21.44 -8.91
C VAL A 17 -33.22 22.20 -7.91
N GLN A 18 -33.46 21.61 -6.74
CA GLN A 18 -34.25 22.23 -5.66
C GLN A 18 -33.55 23.47 -5.08
N SER A 19 -32.24 23.39 -4.83
CA SER A 19 -31.46 24.53 -4.33
C SER A 19 -31.28 25.65 -5.37
N ARG A 20 -31.43 25.35 -6.68
CA ARG A 20 -31.50 26.41 -7.72
C ARG A 20 -32.82 27.16 -7.66
N GLY A 21 -33.95 26.47 -7.51
CA GLY A 21 -35.28 27.09 -7.41
C GLY A 21 -35.40 27.99 -6.17
N GLU A 22 -35.03 27.48 -5.01
CA GLU A 22 -35.09 28.20 -3.73
C GLU A 22 -34.17 29.42 -3.70
N ARG A 23 -32.96 29.33 -4.31
CA ARG A 23 -32.05 30.47 -4.42
C ARG A 23 -32.53 31.52 -5.41
N LEU A 24 -33.13 31.11 -6.53
CA LEU A 24 -33.67 32.06 -7.51
C LEU A 24 -34.87 32.82 -6.92
N GLN A 25 -35.68 32.13 -6.12
CA GLN A 25 -36.79 32.72 -5.39
C GLN A 25 -36.28 33.69 -4.30
N GLY A 26 -35.31 33.28 -3.49
CA GLY A 26 -34.67 34.17 -2.51
C GLY A 26 -34.02 35.41 -3.16
N CYS A 27 -33.35 35.26 -4.31
CA CYS A 27 -32.82 36.39 -5.07
C CYS A 27 -33.90 37.35 -5.57
N ARG A 28 -35.06 36.84 -6.00
CA ARG A 28 -36.18 37.68 -6.48
C ARG A 28 -36.87 38.42 -5.32
N GLU A 29 -37.05 37.76 -4.19
CA GLU A 29 -37.68 38.34 -2.99
C GLU A 29 -36.84 39.48 -2.39
N HIS A 30 -35.51 39.43 -2.55
CA HIS A 30 -34.58 40.38 -1.92
C HIS A 30 -33.86 41.28 -2.96
N VAL A 31 -34.34 41.32 -4.21
CA VAL A 31 -33.68 42.05 -5.31
C VAL A 31 -33.61 43.57 -5.10
N ASN A 32 -34.56 44.12 -4.34
CA ASN A 32 -34.68 45.57 -4.09
C ASN A 32 -34.16 45.98 -2.69
N TRP A 33 -33.54 45.07 -1.95
CA TRP A 33 -33.03 45.36 -0.61
C TRP A 33 -31.79 46.22 -0.65
N ASN A 34 -31.75 47.26 0.18
CA ASN A 34 -30.60 48.15 0.32
C ASN A 34 -29.65 47.67 1.44
N VAL A 35 -28.50 48.34 1.57
CA VAL A 35 -27.45 47.97 2.55
C VAL A 35 -27.96 47.99 4.00
N SER A 36 -28.95 48.83 4.34
CA SER A 36 -29.54 48.87 5.68
C SER A 36 -30.47 47.69 5.94
N ASP A 37 -31.20 47.22 4.91
CA ASP A 37 -32.07 46.05 5.00
C ASP A 37 -31.26 44.77 5.23
N TRP A 38 -30.15 44.63 4.50
CA TRP A 38 -29.18 43.55 4.74
C TRP A 38 -28.51 43.63 6.11
N GLY A 39 -28.33 44.84 6.65
CA GLY A 39 -27.76 45.08 7.97
C GLY A 39 -28.60 44.52 9.12
N ASN A 40 -29.88 44.23 8.88
CA ASN A 40 -30.80 43.67 9.87
C ASN A 40 -30.96 42.14 9.74
N VAL A 41 -30.30 41.49 8.78
CA VAL A 41 -30.37 40.03 8.58
C VAL A 41 -29.34 39.30 9.44
N MET A 42 -29.83 38.47 10.36
CA MET A 42 -29.00 37.54 11.13
C MET A 42 -28.87 36.21 10.37
N PHE A 43 -27.72 35.98 9.73
CA PHE A 43 -27.39 34.69 9.13
C PHE A 43 -27.00 33.68 10.22
N THR A 44 -27.58 32.49 10.19
CA THR A 44 -27.17 31.38 11.07
C THR A 44 -26.77 30.18 10.21
N ASP A 45 -25.61 29.60 10.50
CA ASP A 45 -25.11 28.36 9.89
C ASP A 45 -24.47 27.49 11.00
N GLU A 46 -24.53 26.17 10.84
CA GLU A 46 -23.91 25.20 11.74
C GLU A 46 -22.46 24.95 11.31
N SER A 47 -21.52 25.73 11.83
CA SER A 47 -20.09 25.44 11.66
C SER A 47 -19.60 24.53 12.78
N ARG A 48 -19.27 23.27 12.46
CA ARG A 48 -18.35 22.47 13.28
C ARG A 48 -16.92 22.97 13.00
N PHE A 49 -16.13 23.20 14.05
CA PHE A 49 -14.75 23.64 13.92
C PHE A 49 -13.92 22.61 13.14
N ALA A 50 -13.55 22.94 11.91
CA ALA A 50 -12.42 22.36 11.20
C ALA A 50 -11.36 23.46 11.08
N LEU A 51 -10.17 23.20 11.61
CA LEU A 51 -9.00 24.05 11.39
C LEU A 51 -8.51 23.82 9.95
N GLU A 52 -9.15 24.47 8.98
CA GLU A 52 -8.59 24.52 7.63
C GLU A 52 -7.52 25.63 7.54
N PRO A 53 -6.43 25.40 6.78
CA PRO A 53 -5.40 26.40 6.55
C PRO A 53 -5.92 27.53 5.65
N ASP A 54 -5.96 28.75 6.19
CA ASP A 54 -6.12 30.07 5.55
C ASP A 54 -6.51 30.08 4.05
N ASP A 55 -7.80 30.37 3.82
CA ASP A 55 -8.43 30.63 2.52
C ASP A 55 -7.85 31.85 1.75
N LYS A 56 -6.79 32.51 2.23
CA LYS A 56 -6.20 33.73 1.66
C LYS A 56 -7.19 34.89 1.50
N ARG A 57 -8.21 34.97 2.35
CA ARG A 57 -9.17 36.09 2.32
C ARG A 57 -8.57 37.29 3.05
N ASP A 58 -8.65 38.46 2.43
CA ASP A 58 -8.10 39.73 2.96
C ASP A 58 -8.63 40.14 4.35
N ARG A 59 -9.73 39.53 4.81
CA ARG A 59 -10.36 39.80 6.11
C ARG A 59 -10.71 38.49 6.81
N HIS A 60 -9.93 38.14 7.83
CA HIS A 60 -10.22 37.08 8.78
C HIS A 60 -10.95 37.66 10.01
N ILE A 61 -12.08 37.07 10.39
CA ILE A 61 -12.87 37.49 11.56
C ILE A 61 -12.95 36.31 12.54
N ASN A 62 -12.45 36.51 13.76
CA ASN A 62 -12.49 35.50 14.81
C ASN A 62 -13.82 35.60 15.58
N LEU A 63 -14.60 34.51 15.62
CA LEU A 63 -15.86 34.43 16.37
C LEU A 63 -15.79 33.35 17.46
N LEU A 64 -16.28 33.66 18.65
CA LEU A 64 -16.48 32.71 19.75
C LEU A 64 -17.95 32.27 19.75
N LEU A 65 -18.20 30.97 19.65
CA LEU A 65 -19.52 30.40 19.86
C LEU A 65 -19.70 30.03 21.33
N ILE A 66 -20.71 30.61 21.98
CA ILE A 66 -21.17 30.22 23.31
C ILE A 66 -22.50 29.53 23.10
N SER A 67 -22.57 28.23 23.41
CA SER A 67 -23.78 27.43 23.29
C SER A 67 -24.18 26.85 24.63
N ASP A 68 -25.42 27.08 25.03
CA ASP A 68 -26.18 26.24 25.96
C ASP A 68 -27.14 25.37 25.14
N ASP A 69 -27.60 24.23 25.65
CA ASP A 69 -28.32 23.20 24.87
C ASP A 69 -29.52 23.74 24.06
N GLU A 70 -30.08 24.91 24.44
CA GLU A 70 -31.18 25.59 23.76
C GLU A 70 -30.81 26.92 23.06
N LYS A 71 -29.67 27.56 23.39
CA LYS A 71 -29.31 28.91 22.90
C LYS A 71 -27.87 29.01 22.45
N ARG A 72 -27.66 29.50 21.24
CA ARG A 72 -26.33 29.70 20.62
C ARG A 72 -26.11 31.19 20.34
N HIS A 73 -25.03 31.76 20.90
CA HIS A 73 -24.64 33.15 20.70
C HIS A 73 -23.21 33.22 20.15
N TYR A 74 -23.01 34.02 19.09
CA TYR A 74 -21.69 34.34 18.57
C TYR A 74 -21.19 35.66 19.16
N CYS A 75 -19.96 35.65 19.67
CA CYS A 75 -19.27 36.84 20.17
C CYS A 75 -18.03 37.13 19.33
N LEU A 76 -17.86 38.38 18.90
CA LEU A 76 -16.70 38.80 18.12
C LEU A 76 -15.43 38.86 18.99
N ILE A 77 -14.39 38.13 18.60
CA ILE A 77 -13.06 38.23 19.19
C ILE A 77 -12.28 39.31 18.43
N LYS A 78 -12.22 40.53 19.01
CA LYS A 78 -11.48 41.67 18.43
C LYS A 78 -9.97 41.48 18.45
N ASN A 79 -9.44 40.72 19.42
CA ASN A 79 -8.01 40.50 19.59
C ASN A 79 -7.77 39.13 20.25
N MET A 80 -7.27 38.18 19.46
CA MET A 80 -7.04 36.80 19.90
C MET A 80 -5.99 36.73 21.03
N SER A 81 -4.93 37.53 20.94
CA SER A 81 -3.92 37.60 22.00
C SER A 81 -4.51 38.04 23.33
N ARG A 82 -5.34 39.10 23.37
CA ARG A 82 -6.01 39.57 24.60
C ARG A 82 -7.04 38.58 25.15
N PHE A 83 -7.70 37.83 24.26
CA PHE A 83 -8.65 36.81 24.68
C PHE A 83 -7.96 35.65 25.42
N LEU A 84 -6.75 35.26 24.99
CA LEU A 84 -6.02 34.11 25.53
C LEU A 84 -5.00 34.44 26.64
N THR A 85 -4.80 35.73 26.97
CA THR A 85 -3.86 36.20 28.01
C THR A 85 -4.31 35.92 29.45
N GLY A 86 -5.61 35.71 29.69
CA GLY A 86 -6.17 35.56 31.05
C GLY A 86 -5.74 34.31 31.83
N LEU A 87 -4.91 33.45 31.23
CA LEU A 87 -4.48 32.17 31.81
C LEU A 87 -3.17 32.26 32.62
N THR A 88 -2.50 33.42 32.66
CA THR A 88 -1.23 33.59 33.40
C THR A 88 -1.22 34.88 34.22
N LYS A 89 -0.57 34.87 35.39
CA LYS A 89 -0.45 36.03 36.30
C LYS A 89 0.49 37.14 35.80
N HIS A 90 1.00 37.07 34.57
CA HIS A 90 1.99 37.99 34.03
C HIS A 90 1.35 38.96 33.02
N ASN A 91 1.52 40.27 33.24
CA ASN A 91 0.91 41.36 32.43
C ASN A 91 1.69 41.73 31.15
N CYS A 92 2.36 40.76 30.51
CA CYS A 92 3.11 41.03 29.28
C CYS A 92 2.26 40.75 28.03
N ALA A 93 2.43 41.55 26.98
CA ALA A 93 1.79 41.27 25.68
C ALA A 93 2.29 39.94 25.11
N THR A 94 1.38 38.96 24.95
CA THR A 94 1.70 37.67 24.33
C THR A 94 1.22 37.63 22.89
N PHE A 95 1.92 36.91 22.01
CA PHE A 95 1.52 36.66 20.64
C PHE A 95 0.98 35.23 20.53
N CYS A 96 -0.21 35.04 19.95
CA CYS A 96 -0.79 33.71 19.82
C CYS A 96 -0.86 33.28 18.36
N CYS A 97 -0.60 31.99 18.09
CA CYS A 97 -0.83 31.38 16.79
C CYS A 97 -2.31 31.04 16.64
N GLU A 98 -2.96 31.56 15.60
CA GLU A 98 -4.40 31.33 15.35
C GLU A 98 -4.70 29.87 14.97
N TYR A 99 -3.71 29.11 14.49
CA TYR A 99 -3.87 27.70 14.07
C TYR A 99 -3.79 26.70 15.23
N CYS A 100 -2.81 26.85 16.13
CA CYS A 100 -2.55 25.88 17.21
C CYS A 100 -2.81 26.44 18.61
N LEU A 101 -3.20 27.71 18.70
CA LEU A 101 -3.45 28.45 19.95
C LEU A 101 -2.23 28.50 20.89
N HIS A 102 -1.02 28.21 20.38
CA HIS A 102 0.22 28.31 21.15
C HIS A 102 0.62 29.77 21.33
N ARG A 103 1.22 30.07 22.49
CA ARG A 103 1.61 31.44 22.89
C ARG A 103 3.11 31.63 22.79
N PHE A 104 3.51 32.76 22.23
CA PHE A 104 4.88 33.19 22.02
C PHE A 104 5.13 34.52 22.71
N LYS A 105 6.35 34.70 23.23
CA LYS A 105 6.77 35.96 23.87
C LYS A 105 7.13 37.05 22.87
N MET A 106 7.50 36.68 21.64
CA MET A 106 7.97 37.61 20.61
C MET A 106 7.23 37.34 19.29
N LYS A 107 6.98 38.39 18.52
CA LYS A 107 6.37 38.27 17.18
C LYS A 107 7.25 37.45 16.22
N LYS A 108 8.57 37.64 16.27
CA LYS A 108 9.54 36.92 15.43
C LYS A 108 9.45 35.39 15.57
N THR A 109 9.21 34.88 16.78
CA THR A 109 9.09 33.43 17.02
C THR A 109 7.73 32.89 16.58
N LEU A 110 6.67 33.69 16.69
CA LEU A 110 5.38 33.36 16.10
C LEU A 110 5.47 33.29 14.56
N ASP A 111 6.07 34.29 13.91
CA ASP A 111 6.20 34.34 12.45
C ASP A 111 7.02 33.16 11.91
N ALA A 112 8.07 32.75 12.64
CA ALA A 112 8.82 31.53 12.31
C ALA A 112 7.96 30.26 12.46
N HIS A 113 7.16 30.17 13.53
CA HIS A 113 6.29 29.04 13.79
C HIS A 113 5.12 28.91 12.78
N ILE A 114 4.51 30.03 12.36
CA ILE A 114 3.37 30.02 11.43
C ILE A 114 3.73 29.34 10.11
N LYS A 115 4.97 29.54 9.61
CA LYS A 115 5.46 28.92 8.37
C LYS A 115 5.31 27.40 8.37
N ASP A 116 5.58 26.76 9.51
CA ASP A 116 5.48 25.30 9.65
C ASP A 116 4.07 24.87 10.08
N CYS A 117 3.45 25.61 10.99
CA CYS A 117 2.17 25.26 11.59
C CYS A 117 0.99 25.34 10.61
N GLN A 118 1.01 26.29 9.67
CA GLN A 118 -0.02 26.42 8.63
C GLN A 118 -0.03 25.22 7.68
N VAL A 119 1.15 24.63 7.40
CA VAL A 119 1.28 23.53 6.43
C VAL A 119 0.93 22.18 7.05
N ARG A 120 1.32 21.96 8.31
CA ARG A 120 1.30 20.63 8.96
C ARG A 120 0.19 20.45 10.00
N GLY A 121 -0.57 21.52 10.28
CA GLY A 121 -1.59 21.56 11.33
C GLY A 121 -0.99 21.55 12.76
N PRO A 122 -1.83 21.67 13.81
CA PRO A 122 -1.37 21.60 15.20
C PRO A 122 -0.83 20.21 15.54
N GLN A 123 0.49 20.12 15.78
CA GLN A 123 1.15 18.88 16.19
C GLN A 123 1.74 19.01 17.59
N LYS A 124 1.37 18.10 18.49
CA LYS A 124 1.94 18.01 19.84
C LYS A 124 2.99 16.91 19.88
N ILE A 125 4.26 17.28 19.81
CA ILE A 125 5.36 16.33 20.02
C ILE A 125 5.43 16.00 21.51
N LYS A 126 5.01 14.79 21.88
CA LYS A 126 5.12 14.28 23.25
C LYS A 126 6.35 13.36 23.31
N MET A 127 7.49 13.93 23.67
CA MET A 127 8.69 13.14 23.96
C MET A 127 8.48 12.32 25.25
N HIS A 128 9.06 11.12 25.32
CA HIS A 128 9.07 10.34 26.57
C HIS A 128 9.85 11.13 27.63
N LYS A 129 9.41 11.06 28.89
CA LYS A 129 10.13 11.72 30.00
C LYS A 129 11.49 11.06 30.28
N ASP A 130 11.63 9.80 29.89
CA ASP A 130 12.81 8.99 30.15
C ASP A 130 13.82 9.13 29.02
N LYS A 131 15.09 9.31 29.40
CA LYS A 131 16.22 9.34 28.44
C LYS A 131 16.45 7.99 27.76
N LEU A 132 15.98 6.91 28.38
CA LEU A 132 16.11 5.55 27.89
C LEU A 132 14.73 4.90 27.88
N VAL A 133 14.30 4.45 26.70
CA VAL A 133 13.03 3.72 26.52
C VAL A 133 13.36 2.24 26.46
N LYS A 134 12.66 1.43 27.25
CA LYS A 134 12.81 -0.03 27.24
C LYS A 134 11.71 -0.64 26.38
N PHE A 135 12.06 -1.70 25.64
CA PHE A 135 11.09 -2.43 24.84
C PHE A 135 10.18 -3.25 25.76
N GLY A 136 8.93 -2.82 25.93
CA GLY A 136 8.01 -3.43 26.91
C GLY A 136 7.48 -4.81 26.54
N ARG A 137 7.57 -5.21 25.26
CA ARG A 137 7.04 -6.49 24.75
C ARG A 137 8.11 -7.23 23.95
N ALA A 138 8.86 -8.09 24.63
CA ALA A 138 9.97 -8.85 24.05
C ALA A 138 9.54 -9.72 22.86
N GLN A 139 8.31 -10.26 22.86
CA GLN A 139 7.77 -11.08 21.77
C GLN A 139 7.82 -10.43 20.37
N PHE A 140 7.80 -9.09 20.28
CA PHE A 140 7.87 -8.37 19.00
C PHE A 140 9.30 -8.16 18.50
N GLN A 141 10.31 -8.62 19.25
CA GLN A 141 11.69 -8.69 18.77
C GLN A 141 11.90 -9.88 17.83
N LEU A 142 11.00 -10.88 17.88
CA LEU A 142 11.08 -12.03 16.98
C LEU A 142 10.59 -11.63 15.58
N PRO A 143 11.35 -11.96 14.52
CA PRO A 143 10.86 -11.81 13.16
C PRO A 143 9.65 -12.71 12.95
N VAL A 144 8.70 -12.25 12.13
CA VAL A 144 7.55 -13.07 11.77
C VAL A 144 8.01 -14.17 10.83
N PRO A 145 7.71 -15.45 11.12
CA PRO A 145 8.32 -16.57 10.41
C PRO A 145 7.81 -16.77 8.99
N TYR A 146 6.55 -16.45 8.74
CA TYR A 146 5.94 -16.55 7.42
C TYR A 146 5.25 -15.24 7.06
N VAL A 147 5.52 -14.75 5.85
CA VAL A 147 4.92 -13.52 5.33
C VAL A 147 4.36 -13.80 3.95
N ILE A 148 3.13 -13.37 3.70
CA ILE A 148 2.48 -13.47 2.39
C ILE A 148 2.58 -12.11 1.71
N TYR A 149 3.12 -12.07 0.50
CA TYR A 149 3.08 -10.89 -0.37
C TYR A 149 2.09 -11.17 -1.49
N ALA A 150 1.18 -10.24 -1.74
CA ALA A 150 0.12 -10.42 -2.73
C ALA A 150 -0.14 -9.14 -3.52
N ASP A 151 -0.66 -9.31 -4.73
CA ASP A 151 -1.08 -8.24 -5.62
C ASP A 151 -2.24 -8.70 -6.52
N PHE A 152 -3.12 -7.76 -6.89
CA PHE A 152 -4.27 -8.03 -7.78
C PHE A 152 -4.12 -7.34 -9.13
N GLU A 153 -4.48 -8.06 -10.18
CA GLU A 153 -4.65 -7.51 -11.51
C GLU A 153 -6.11 -7.15 -11.75
N CYS A 154 -6.40 -5.92 -12.18
CA CYS A 154 -7.76 -5.44 -12.38
C CYS A 154 -8.02 -5.01 -13.82
N ILE A 155 -9.20 -5.37 -14.33
CA ILE A 155 -9.71 -4.83 -15.59
C ILE A 155 -10.57 -3.60 -15.28
N LEU A 156 -10.37 -2.55 -16.08
CA LEU A 156 -11.20 -1.35 -16.04
C LEU A 156 -12.45 -1.56 -16.88
N VAL A 157 -13.61 -1.70 -16.23
CA VAL A 157 -14.90 -1.78 -16.92
C VAL A 157 -15.57 -0.41 -16.87
N LYS A 158 -15.83 0.16 -18.05
CA LYS A 158 -16.57 1.42 -18.20
C LYS A 158 -18.01 1.22 -17.77
N HIS A 159 -18.59 2.21 -17.10
CA HIS A 159 -20.01 2.19 -16.73
C HIS A 159 -20.88 2.27 -18.00
N ALA A 160 -21.85 1.36 -18.17
CA ALA A 160 -22.74 1.33 -19.34
C ALA A 160 -23.85 2.41 -19.29
N THR A 161 -24.19 2.90 -18.11
CA THR A 161 -25.26 3.88 -17.91
C THR A 161 -24.73 5.08 -17.12
N CYS A 162 -24.13 6.03 -17.83
CA CYS A 162 -23.78 7.34 -17.30
C CYS A 162 -24.98 8.28 -17.39
N PHE A 163 -26.14 7.90 -16.85
CA PHE A 163 -27.21 8.87 -16.62
C PHE A 163 -27.18 9.27 -15.15
N PRO A 164 -26.78 10.50 -14.83
CA PRO A 164 -26.72 10.97 -13.45
C PRO A 164 -28.14 11.00 -12.89
N ASP A 165 -28.42 10.17 -11.90
CA ASP A 165 -29.54 10.41 -11.00
C ASP A 165 -29.11 11.53 -10.04
N PRO A 166 -29.65 12.77 -10.18
CA PRO A 166 -29.21 13.92 -9.39
C PRO A 166 -29.55 13.81 -7.90
N SER A 167 -30.28 12.76 -7.48
CA SER A 167 -30.73 12.59 -6.10
C SER A 167 -29.83 11.71 -5.23
N ARG A 168 -28.82 10.99 -5.78
CA ARG A 168 -28.06 9.96 -5.02
C ARG A 168 -26.53 10.10 -4.95
N SER A 169 -25.84 10.79 -5.86
CA SER A 169 -24.36 10.86 -5.82
C SER A 169 -23.78 12.05 -6.60
N SER A 170 -22.77 12.73 -6.03
CA SER A 170 -21.99 13.81 -6.66
C SER A 170 -20.65 13.33 -7.25
N THR A 171 -20.31 12.05 -7.11
CA THR A 171 -19.11 11.44 -7.70
C THR A 171 -19.52 10.54 -8.85
N THR A 172 -18.98 10.77 -10.05
CA THR A 172 -19.15 9.90 -11.22
C THR A 172 -18.00 8.88 -11.24
N PRO A 173 -18.21 7.63 -10.79
CA PRO A 173 -17.23 6.57 -11.01
C PRO A 173 -17.11 6.32 -12.54
N ILE A 174 -15.97 6.70 -13.11
CA ILE A 174 -15.73 6.62 -14.57
C ILE A 174 -15.51 5.15 -14.98
N ASN A 175 -14.72 4.42 -14.18
CA ASN A 175 -14.39 3.02 -14.39
C ASN A 175 -14.59 2.24 -13.09
N ASN A 176 -15.14 1.03 -13.19
CA ASN A 176 -15.15 0.06 -12.11
C ASN A 176 -13.93 -0.85 -12.24
N HIS A 177 -13.14 -0.97 -11.18
CA HIS A 177 -12.01 -1.89 -11.13
C HIS A 177 -12.54 -3.26 -10.74
N ILE A 178 -12.45 -4.22 -11.66
CA ILE A 178 -12.88 -5.60 -11.41
C ILE A 178 -11.62 -6.45 -11.37
N ALA A 179 -11.39 -7.11 -10.23
CA ALA A 179 -10.30 -8.07 -10.10
C ALA A 179 -10.44 -9.16 -11.17
N SER A 180 -9.37 -9.34 -11.93
CA SER A 180 -9.28 -10.29 -13.05
C SER A 180 -8.28 -11.41 -12.78
N GLY A 181 -7.34 -11.17 -11.87
CA GLY A 181 -6.38 -12.15 -11.42
C GLY A 181 -5.66 -11.68 -10.17
N TYR A 182 -4.88 -12.57 -9.58
CA TYR A 182 -4.00 -12.24 -8.46
C TYR A 182 -2.73 -13.08 -8.54
N CYS A 183 -1.68 -12.57 -7.89
CA CYS A 183 -0.50 -13.33 -7.54
C CYS A 183 -0.26 -13.22 -6.04
N TYR A 184 0.10 -14.33 -5.39
CA TYR A 184 0.70 -14.25 -4.07
C TYR A 184 1.88 -15.21 -3.93
N THR A 185 2.79 -14.83 -3.05
CA THR A 185 3.93 -15.65 -2.65
C THR A 185 4.07 -15.70 -1.14
N ILE A 186 4.62 -16.79 -0.62
CA ILE A 186 4.85 -17.00 0.81
C ILE A 186 6.36 -17.08 1.02
N ILE A 187 6.89 -16.18 1.84
CA ILE A 187 8.30 -16.18 2.24
C ILE A 187 8.39 -16.86 3.60
N GLY A 188 9.28 -17.86 3.68
CA GLY A 188 9.55 -18.62 4.89
C GLY A 188 10.60 -17.98 5.80
N PRO A 189 10.94 -18.63 6.93
CA PRO A 189 11.82 -18.08 7.95
C PRO A 189 13.28 -17.92 7.49
N ASN A 190 13.68 -18.62 6.42
CA ASN A 190 14.99 -18.51 5.78
C ASN A 190 15.08 -17.37 4.75
N GLY A 191 13.99 -16.62 4.53
CA GLY A 191 13.92 -15.57 3.52
C GLY A 191 13.73 -16.09 2.08
N GLU A 192 13.49 -17.39 1.90
CA GLU A 192 13.24 -18.01 0.60
C GLU A 192 11.75 -18.31 0.41
N PHE A 193 11.38 -18.65 -0.84
CA PHE A 193 10.03 -19.10 -1.14
C PHE A 193 9.69 -20.39 -0.39
N TYR A 194 8.66 -20.33 0.46
CA TYR A 194 8.11 -21.53 1.10
C TYR A 194 7.48 -22.46 0.05
N LYS A 195 6.84 -21.88 -0.97
CA LYS A 195 6.28 -22.59 -2.11
C LYS A 195 6.36 -21.73 -3.37
N ALA A 196 6.13 -22.34 -4.53
CA ALA A 196 6.07 -21.61 -5.79
C ALA A 196 4.98 -20.50 -5.76
N PRO A 197 5.23 -19.33 -6.38
CA PRO A 197 4.23 -18.26 -6.47
C PRO A 197 2.92 -18.78 -7.08
N VAL A 198 1.81 -18.43 -6.45
CA VAL A 198 0.48 -18.85 -6.88
C VAL A 198 -0.14 -17.73 -7.70
N ASN A 199 -0.44 -18.02 -8.96
CA ASN A 199 -1.11 -17.12 -9.88
C ASN A 199 -2.50 -17.67 -10.22
N TYR A 200 -3.47 -16.79 -10.33
CA TYR A 200 -4.81 -17.14 -10.76
C TYR A 200 -5.38 -16.05 -11.66
N LEU A 201 -6.09 -16.46 -12.72
CA LEU A 201 -6.80 -15.56 -13.63
C LEU A 201 -8.24 -16.06 -13.75
N GLY A 202 -9.21 -15.21 -13.42
CA GLY A 202 -10.62 -15.56 -13.39
C GLY A 202 -11.49 -14.41 -12.91
N ARG A 203 -12.80 -14.45 -13.23
CA ARG A 203 -13.75 -13.40 -12.84
C ARG A 203 -14.08 -13.43 -11.34
N ASP A 204 -13.84 -14.57 -10.69
CA ASP A 204 -13.99 -14.86 -9.28
C ASP A 204 -12.67 -14.72 -8.50
N ALA A 205 -11.71 -13.94 -9.04
CA ALA A 205 -10.38 -13.76 -8.47
C ALA A 205 -10.38 -13.44 -6.96
N VAL A 206 -11.27 -12.57 -6.49
CA VAL A 206 -11.37 -12.21 -5.07
C VAL A 206 -11.81 -13.40 -4.20
N ASP A 207 -12.85 -14.11 -4.61
CA ASP A 207 -13.41 -15.23 -3.84
C ASP A 207 -12.40 -16.39 -3.81
N HIS A 208 -11.78 -16.67 -4.96
CA HIS A 208 -10.72 -17.68 -5.08
C HIS A 208 -9.48 -17.31 -4.26
N PHE A 209 -9.08 -16.04 -4.26
CA PHE A 209 -7.97 -15.53 -3.44
C PHE A 209 -8.20 -15.75 -1.95
N LEU A 210 -9.38 -15.35 -1.45
CA LEU A 210 -9.71 -15.47 -0.04
C LEU A 210 -9.78 -16.95 0.38
N ALA A 211 -10.37 -17.82 -0.44
CA ALA A 211 -10.38 -19.26 -0.20
C ALA A 211 -8.96 -19.84 -0.18
N ALA A 212 -8.08 -19.40 -1.08
CA ALA A 212 -6.69 -19.80 -1.09
C ALA A 212 -5.97 -19.37 0.19
N LEU A 213 -6.10 -18.10 0.59
CA LEU A 213 -5.47 -17.60 1.82
C LEU A 213 -5.93 -18.34 3.08
N ILE A 214 -7.22 -18.70 3.19
CA ILE A 214 -7.73 -19.49 4.33
C ILE A 214 -7.07 -20.86 4.39
N ARG A 215 -6.84 -21.52 3.24
CA ARG A 215 -6.10 -22.79 3.19
C ARG A 215 -4.65 -22.61 3.63
N GLU A 216 -3.99 -21.55 3.14
CA GLU A 216 -2.61 -21.24 3.55
C GLU A 216 -2.49 -20.92 5.04
N GLU A 217 -3.45 -20.20 5.59
CA GLU A 217 -3.52 -19.93 7.03
C GLU A 217 -3.58 -21.22 7.84
N GLY A 218 -4.38 -22.21 7.41
CA GLY A 218 -4.43 -23.52 8.04
C GLY A 218 -3.08 -24.23 8.03
N ASN A 219 -2.46 -24.33 6.85
CA ASN A 219 -1.16 -25.00 6.67
C ASN A 219 -0.06 -24.33 7.51
N VAL A 220 0.06 -23.00 7.42
CA VAL A 220 1.09 -22.26 8.15
C VAL A 220 0.83 -22.31 9.66
N THR A 221 -0.43 -22.26 10.11
CA THR A 221 -0.75 -22.39 11.53
C THR A 221 -0.37 -23.76 12.08
N GLU A 222 -0.50 -24.83 11.28
CA GLU A 222 -0.07 -26.17 11.68
C GLU A 222 1.46 -26.26 11.82
N LEU A 223 2.20 -25.70 10.86
CA LEU A 223 3.67 -25.62 10.95
C LEU A 223 4.14 -24.85 12.19
N LEU A 224 3.44 -23.77 12.56
CA LEU A 224 3.77 -22.97 13.73
C LEU A 224 3.44 -23.64 15.07
N LYS A 225 2.64 -24.72 15.07
CA LYS A 225 2.39 -25.51 16.29
C LYS A 225 3.51 -26.49 16.60
N THR A 226 4.23 -26.95 15.58
CA THR A 226 5.34 -27.89 15.75
C THR A 226 6.55 -27.13 16.29
N ASN A 227 6.95 -27.45 17.51
CA ASN A 227 8.17 -26.91 18.10
C ASN A 227 9.32 -27.88 17.85
N GLU A 228 10.35 -27.43 17.15
CA GLU A 228 11.59 -28.18 17.01
C GLU A 228 12.28 -28.37 18.36
N THR A 229 12.86 -29.54 18.55
CA THR A 229 13.65 -29.86 19.74
C THR A 229 14.94 -29.05 19.75
N MET A 230 15.38 -28.65 20.95
CA MET A 230 16.60 -27.88 21.11
C MET A 230 17.82 -28.69 20.64
N ILE A 231 18.54 -28.14 19.67
CA ILE A 231 19.87 -28.58 19.28
C ILE A 231 20.84 -27.84 20.20
N PHE A 232 21.56 -28.60 21.02
CA PHE A 232 22.41 -28.05 22.08
C PHE A 232 23.80 -28.68 22.03
N THR A 233 24.76 -27.91 21.53
CA THR A 233 26.14 -28.34 21.29
C THR A 233 27.04 -28.10 22.51
N LYS A 234 28.29 -28.59 22.46
CA LYS A 234 29.26 -28.37 23.56
C LYS A 234 29.71 -26.90 23.63
N GLU A 235 29.78 -26.25 22.48
CA GLU A 235 30.05 -24.84 22.32
C GLU A 235 28.92 -24.01 22.98
N ASP A 236 27.65 -24.39 22.73
CA ASP A 236 26.48 -23.74 23.34
C ASP A 236 26.47 -23.89 24.87
N GLN A 237 26.87 -25.05 25.40
CA GLN A 237 27.03 -25.25 26.84
C GLN A 237 28.08 -24.30 27.43
N THR A 238 29.21 -24.13 26.76
CA THR A 238 30.28 -23.23 27.20
C THR A 238 29.80 -21.77 27.17
N MET A 239 29.08 -21.37 26.11
CA MET A 239 28.47 -20.04 26.01
C MET A 239 27.40 -19.81 27.07
N TYR A 240 26.56 -20.82 27.33
CA TYR A 240 25.55 -20.76 28.37
C TYR A 240 26.19 -20.58 29.74
N GLU A 241 27.20 -21.36 30.11
CA GLU A 241 27.91 -21.26 31.39
C GLU A 241 28.58 -19.88 31.56
N ALA A 242 29.28 -19.40 30.52
CA ALA A 242 29.97 -18.10 30.51
C ALA A 242 29.04 -16.88 30.49
N ALA A 243 27.75 -17.04 30.16
CA ALA A 243 26.81 -15.93 30.10
C ALA A 243 26.69 -15.22 31.46
N THR A 244 26.84 -13.89 31.46
CA THR A 244 26.72 -13.02 32.64
C THR A 244 25.45 -12.15 32.61
N HIS A 245 24.83 -12.01 31.44
CA HIS A 245 23.62 -11.23 31.20
C HIS A 245 22.59 -12.05 30.42
N TYR A 246 21.30 -11.78 30.64
CA TYR A 246 20.22 -12.36 29.86
C TYR A 246 20.16 -11.75 28.45
N HIS A 247 20.05 -12.60 27.42
CA HIS A 247 20.14 -12.12 26.04
C HIS A 247 18.94 -11.27 25.58
N ILE A 248 17.74 -11.48 26.15
CA ILE A 248 16.51 -10.75 25.76
C ILE A 248 16.41 -9.39 26.44
N CYS A 249 16.57 -9.35 27.77
CA CYS A 249 16.36 -8.14 28.56
C CYS A 249 17.66 -7.35 28.83
N GLY A 250 18.82 -7.95 28.56
CA GLY A 250 20.14 -7.35 28.79
C GLY A 250 20.52 -7.16 30.26
N GLN A 251 19.72 -7.65 31.20
CA GLN A 251 19.99 -7.52 32.64
C GLN A 251 21.00 -8.57 33.09
N SER A 252 21.78 -8.28 34.13
CA SER A 252 22.72 -9.23 34.73
C SER A 252 21.97 -10.44 35.29
N LEU A 253 22.57 -11.64 35.17
CA LEU A 253 21.98 -12.87 35.68
C LEU A 253 21.83 -12.81 37.21
N LYS A 254 20.59 -12.62 37.66
CA LYS A 254 20.18 -12.73 39.06
C LYS A 254 18.96 -13.65 39.09
N GLY A 255 19.10 -14.85 39.63
CA GLY A 255 18.03 -15.86 39.70
C GLY A 255 18.07 -16.91 38.58
N ASP A 256 16.89 -17.41 38.20
CA ASP A 256 16.72 -18.56 37.30
C ASP A 256 17.34 -18.35 35.92
N LYS A 257 18.21 -19.28 35.53
CA LYS A 257 18.89 -19.31 34.23
C LYS A 257 18.30 -20.44 33.39
N VAL A 258 17.50 -20.10 32.39
CA VAL A 258 16.89 -21.08 31.46
C VAL A 258 17.53 -20.94 30.08
N ARG A 259 17.54 -22.04 29.31
CA ARG A 259 18.05 -22.08 27.94
C ARG A 259 16.90 -21.74 26.98
N ASP A 260 17.04 -20.66 26.23
CA ASP A 260 16.13 -20.31 25.12
C ASP A 260 16.63 -20.94 23.82
N HIS A 261 15.71 -21.43 22.99
CA HIS A 261 16.02 -21.88 21.64
C HIS A 261 14.97 -21.42 20.64
N ASN A 262 15.37 -21.38 19.37
CA ASN A 262 14.45 -21.11 18.29
C ASN A 262 13.55 -22.33 18.05
N HIS A 263 12.24 -22.19 18.26
CA HIS A 263 11.28 -23.27 18.02
C HIS A 263 11.14 -23.68 16.54
N LEU A 264 11.68 -22.90 15.59
CA LEU A 264 11.65 -23.21 14.16
C LEU A 264 12.92 -23.90 13.66
N THR A 265 14.07 -23.62 14.28
CA THR A 265 15.38 -24.16 13.83
C THR A 265 16.03 -25.08 14.86
N GLY A 266 15.49 -25.16 16.07
CA GLY A 266 16.08 -25.88 17.20
C GLY A 266 17.29 -25.17 17.84
N GLN A 267 17.86 -24.14 17.19
CA GLN A 267 19.12 -23.55 17.60
C GLN A 267 19.02 -22.79 18.92
N TYR A 268 19.99 -23.01 19.80
CA TYR A 268 20.15 -22.26 21.05
C TYR A 268 20.41 -20.78 20.78
N ARG A 269 19.78 -19.91 21.57
CA ARG A 269 19.88 -18.44 21.45
C ARG A 269 20.61 -17.78 22.60
N GLY A 270 20.36 -18.25 23.83
CA GLY A 270 20.96 -17.63 25.01
C GLY A 270 20.29 -17.98 26.32
N ALA A 271 20.91 -17.49 27.40
CA ALA A 271 20.34 -17.56 28.73
C ALA A 271 19.22 -16.52 28.91
N VAL A 272 18.12 -16.94 29.54
CA VAL A 272 16.90 -16.14 29.72
C VAL A 272 16.26 -16.45 31.07
N HIS A 273 15.47 -15.52 31.62
CA HIS A 273 14.59 -15.81 32.75
C HIS A 273 13.49 -16.81 32.34
N ASN A 274 13.04 -17.66 33.26
CA ASN A 274 11.94 -18.59 32.97
C ASN A 274 10.66 -17.87 32.50
N SER A 275 10.31 -16.75 33.12
CA SER A 275 9.14 -15.94 32.73
C SER A 275 9.25 -15.33 31.34
N PHE A 276 10.45 -14.93 30.90
CA PHE A 276 10.67 -14.43 29.56
C PHE A 276 10.65 -15.58 28.54
N ASN A 277 11.25 -16.73 28.85
CA ASN A 277 11.24 -17.92 28.00
C ASN A 277 9.83 -18.36 27.62
N LEU A 278 8.91 -18.40 28.59
CA LEU A 278 7.51 -18.79 28.36
C LEU A 278 6.72 -17.78 27.50
N ASN A 279 7.11 -16.50 27.54
CA ASN A 279 6.43 -15.42 26.83
C ASN A 279 7.09 -15.09 25.48
N PHE A 280 8.35 -15.48 25.26
CA PHE A 280 9.11 -15.20 24.06
C PHE A 280 8.81 -16.22 22.95
N LYS A 281 7.57 -16.18 22.48
CA LYS A 281 7.06 -17.04 21.42
C LYS A 281 6.56 -16.22 20.25
N HIS A 282 6.58 -16.82 19.06
CA HIS A 282 6.00 -16.22 17.86
C HIS A 282 4.50 -15.96 18.07
N GLY A 283 4.02 -14.83 17.54
CA GLY A 283 2.60 -14.52 17.57
C GLY A 283 1.80 -15.41 16.61
N ASN A 284 0.54 -15.69 16.95
CA ASN A 284 -0.38 -16.45 16.10
C ASN A 284 -1.01 -15.55 15.03
N TYR A 285 -0.20 -14.84 14.25
CA TYR A 285 -0.70 -14.08 13.11
C TYR A 285 0.23 -14.18 11.91
N ILE A 286 -0.37 -14.16 10.72
CA ILE A 286 0.32 -14.24 9.43
C ILE A 286 0.06 -12.93 8.69
N PRO A 287 1.08 -12.10 8.46
CA PRO A 287 0.94 -10.86 7.72
C PRO A 287 0.74 -11.15 6.23
N VAL A 288 -0.27 -10.48 5.65
CA VAL A 288 -0.53 -10.41 4.21
C VAL A 288 -0.23 -8.98 3.77
N VAL A 289 0.84 -8.80 3.01
CA VAL A 289 1.38 -7.51 2.64
C VAL A 289 0.99 -7.18 1.21
N PHE A 290 0.37 -6.02 1.05
CA PHE A 290 0.06 -5.38 -0.22
C PHE A 290 0.72 -4.00 -0.25
N HIS A 291 1.20 -3.57 -1.42
CA HIS A 291 1.71 -2.21 -1.58
C HIS A 291 0.57 -1.28 -2.02
N ASN A 292 0.26 -0.25 -1.22
CA ASN A 292 -0.88 0.66 -1.42
C ASN A 292 -2.26 -0.02 -1.22
N LEU A 293 -2.35 -0.99 -0.30
CA LEU A 293 -3.58 -1.71 0.04
C LEU A 293 -4.77 -0.77 0.27
N ARG A 294 -4.57 0.31 1.06
CA ARG A 294 -5.65 1.23 1.44
C ARG A 294 -6.18 2.05 0.27
N GLY A 295 -5.36 2.29 -0.73
CA GLY A 295 -5.71 3.09 -1.89
C GLY A 295 -6.48 2.30 -2.94
N TYR A 296 -6.35 0.96 -2.93
CA TYR A 296 -6.75 0.13 -4.07
C TYR A 296 -7.38 -1.20 -3.63
N ASP A 297 -6.55 -2.19 -3.28
CA ASP A 297 -6.99 -3.60 -3.11
C ASP A 297 -7.92 -3.83 -1.93
N ALA A 298 -7.86 -2.98 -0.89
CA ALA A 298 -8.71 -3.11 0.28
C ALA A 298 -10.20 -3.15 -0.09
N TYR A 299 -10.63 -2.37 -1.10
CA TYR A 299 -12.02 -2.33 -1.53
C TYR A 299 -12.46 -3.67 -2.14
N LEU A 300 -11.64 -4.25 -3.01
CA LEU A 300 -11.90 -5.54 -3.65
C LEU A 300 -11.99 -6.65 -2.60
N ILE A 301 -11.04 -6.69 -1.68
CA ILE A 301 -10.99 -7.69 -0.61
C ILE A 301 -12.20 -7.54 0.32
N MET A 302 -12.60 -6.31 0.65
CA MET A 302 -13.76 -6.04 1.52
C MET A 302 -15.09 -6.54 0.92
N GLN A 303 -15.27 -6.46 -0.40
CA GLN A 303 -16.44 -7.03 -1.07
C GLN A 303 -16.51 -8.57 -0.90
N GLY A 304 -15.36 -9.24 -0.94
CA GLY A 304 -15.28 -10.69 -0.73
C GLY A 304 -15.52 -11.11 0.71
N PHE A 305 -15.12 -10.31 1.70
CA PHE A 305 -15.27 -10.66 3.12
C PHE A 305 -16.71 -10.90 3.56
N GLY A 306 -17.67 -10.15 3.03
CA GLY A 306 -19.09 -10.33 3.37
C GLY A 306 -19.63 -11.73 3.05
N LYS A 307 -18.96 -12.49 2.18
CA LYS A 307 -19.34 -13.84 1.77
C LYS A 307 -18.74 -14.93 2.66
N ILE A 308 -17.67 -14.64 3.39
CA ILE A 308 -16.94 -15.64 4.20
C ILE A 308 -17.67 -15.84 5.53
N LYS A 309 -18.12 -17.07 5.79
CA LYS A 309 -18.75 -17.45 7.05
C LYS A 309 -17.72 -18.06 8.01
N GLY A 310 -17.85 -17.77 9.31
CA GLY A 310 -17.14 -18.51 10.37
C GLY A 310 -15.75 -18.00 10.76
N LYS A 311 -15.31 -16.82 10.29
CA LYS A 311 -14.08 -16.18 10.78
C LYS A 311 -14.35 -14.80 11.39
N THR A 312 -13.68 -14.53 12.50
CA THR A 312 -13.75 -13.23 13.18
C THR A 312 -13.04 -12.18 12.34
N MET A 313 -13.79 -11.16 11.94
CA MET A 313 -13.27 -9.98 11.28
C MET A 313 -12.96 -8.91 12.32
N THR A 314 -11.74 -8.40 12.31
CA THR A 314 -11.39 -7.18 13.05
C THR A 314 -10.89 -6.15 12.06
N CYS A 315 -11.50 -4.97 12.07
CA CYS A 315 -11.10 -3.85 11.23
C CYS A 315 -10.82 -2.68 12.15
N MET A 316 -9.67 -2.02 11.96
CA MET A 316 -9.38 -0.75 12.62
C MET A 316 -9.59 0.36 11.59
N PRO A 317 -10.78 0.99 11.52
CA PRO A 317 -11.04 2.04 10.54
C PRO A 317 -10.23 3.32 10.85
N ASN A 318 -9.70 3.98 9.82
CA ASN A 318 -9.16 5.35 9.93
C ASN A 318 -10.26 6.38 9.63
N ASN A 319 -11.05 6.11 8.59
CA ASN A 319 -12.25 6.88 8.23
C ASN A 319 -13.25 5.95 7.54
N SER A 320 -14.40 6.48 7.10
CA SER A 320 -15.49 5.70 6.48
C SER A 320 -15.12 4.98 5.18
N LYS A 321 -13.96 5.28 4.56
CA LYS A 321 -13.48 4.66 3.31
C LYS A 321 -12.10 3.99 3.41
N LYS A 322 -11.30 4.32 4.43
CA LYS A 322 -9.91 3.87 4.58
C LYS A 322 -9.75 3.15 5.92
N SER A 323 -9.41 1.86 5.89
CA SER A 323 -9.05 1.07 7.07
C SER A 323 -7.56 1.11 7.34
N ILE A 324 -7.15 1.14 8.62
CA ILE A 324 -5.75 1.18 9.01
C ILE A 324 -5.08 -0.16 8.73
N SER A 325 -5.76 -1.22 9.16
CA SER A 325 -5.47 -2.62 8.93
C SER A 325 -6.76 -3.39 9.20
N PHE A 326 -6.88 -4.56 8.58
CA PHE A 326 -7.96 -5.49 8.87
C PHE A 326 -7.39 -6.91 8.98
N SER A 327 -8.07 -7.75 9.75
CA SER A 327 -7.66 -9.14 9.96
C SER A 327 -8.84 -10.07 9.71
N LEU A 328 -8.53 -11.22 9.10
CA LEU A 328 -9.45 -12.32 8.88
C LEU A 328 -8.87 -13.55 9.59
N GLY A 329 -9.43 -13.93 10.75
CA GLY A 329 -8.82 -14.97 11.58
C GLY A 329 -7.40 -14.59 12.00
N ASN A 330 -6.42 -15.46 11.71
CA ASN A 330 -5.02 -15.21 12.00
C ASN A 330 -4.31 -14.41 10.89
N LEU A 331 -4.95 -14.17 9.74
CA LEU A 331 -4.39 -13.36 8.66
C LEU A 331 -4.55 -11.87 8.98
N ARG A 332 -3.45 -11.12 8.93
CA ARG A 332 -3.44 -9.67 9.15
C ARG A 332 -2.99 -8.95 7.90
N PHE A 333 -3.87 -8.15 7.32
CA PHE A 333 -3.56 -7.39 6.11
C PHE A 333 -2.85 -6.08 6.46
N ILE A 334 -1.73 -5.85 5.79
CA ILE A 334 -0.81 -4.75 6.05
C ILE A 334 -0.54 -4.00 4.73
N ASP A 335 -0.58 -2.68 4.80
CA ASP A 335 -0.21 -1.81 3.69
C ASP A 335 1.25 -1.39 3.81
N SER A 336 2.10 -1.80 2.86
CA SER A 336 3.51 -1.45 2.89
C SER A 336 3.82 0.00 2.62
N LEU A 337 2.93 0.74 1.95
CA LEU A 337 3.15 2.15 1.64
C LEU A 337 3.22 3.02 2.91
N GLN A 338 2.67 2.54 4.03
CA GLN A 338 2.74 3.27 5.30
C GLN A 338 4.12 3.31 5.93
N PHE A 339 4.96 2.29 5.68
CA PHE A 339 6.32 2.22 6.20
C PHE A 339 7.37 2.43 5.10
N LEU A 340 7.02 2.18 3.84
CA LEU A 340 7.81 2.51 2.65
C LEU A 340 7.05 3.53 1.81
N ASN A 341 7.14 4.81 2.20
CA ASN A 341 6.37 5.90 1.59
C ASN A 341 6.94 6.35 0.22
N ALA A 342 7.03 5.42 -0.72
CA ALA A 342 7.45 5.64 -2.11
C ALA A 342 6.84 4.54 -3.00
N SER A 343 6.74 4.78 -4.30
CA SER A 343 6.31 3.76 -5.26
C SER A 343 7.26 2.57 -5.28
N LEU A 344 6.77 1.38 -5.64
CA LEU A 344 7.61 0.21 -5.84
C LEU A 344 8.74 0.47 -6.84
N GLU A 345 8.47 1.21 -7.93
CA GLU A 345 9.49 1.63 -8.91
C GLU A 345 10.65 2.37 -8.26
N ASN A 346 10.36 3.39 -7.44
CA ASN A 346 11.39 4.16 -6.75
C ASN A 346 12.14 3.32 -5.70
N LEU A 347 11.45 2.40 -5.03
CA LEU A 347 12.09 1.51 -4.06
C LEU A 347 13.04 0.54 -4.75
N VAL A 348 12.60 -0.04 -5.87
CA VAL A 348 13.37 -0.98 -6.70
C VAL A 348 14.59 -0.29 -7.34
N ALA A 349 14.45 0.97 -7.78
CA ALA A 349 15.55 1.73 -8.37
C ALA A 349 16.73 1.97 -7.41
N ASN A 350 16.50 1.89 -6.10
CA ASN A 350 17.54 2.05 -5.08
C ASN A 350 18.25 0.74 -4.71
N LEU A 351 17.83 -0.41 -5.25
CA LEU A 351 18.42 -1.71 -4.95
C LEU A 351 19.49 -2.10 -5.97
N GLU A 352 20.55 -2.74 -5.50
CA GLU A 352 21.58 -3.32 -6.38
C GLU A 352 21.08 -4.60 -7.07
N LYS A 353 21.66 -4.97 -8.21
CA LYS A 353 21.14 -6.06 -9.06
C LYS A 353 21.19 -7.43 -8.37
N ASP A 354 22.13 -7.63 -7.47
CA ASP A 354 22.36 -8.80 -6.63
C ASP A 354 21.38 -8.90 -5.46
N GLU A 355 20.75 -7.79 -5.06
CA GLU A 355 19.70 -7.80 -4.02
C GLU A 355 18.38 -8.40 -4.52
N PHE A 356 18.18 -8.51 -5.84
CA PHE A 356 17.01 -9.14 -6.47
C PHE A 356 17.03 -10.68 -6.41
N ARG A 357 17.39 -11.26 -5.26
CA ARG A 357 17.54 -12.72 -5.05
C ARG A 357 16.31 -13.50 -5.51
N LEU A 358 15.14 -13.14 -4.98
CA LEU A 358 13.87 -13.84 -5.23
C LEU A 358 13.35 -13.61 -6.65
N THR A 359 13.41 -12.37 -7.14
CA THR A 359 12.96 -12.02 -8.49
C THR A 359 13.82 -12.72 -9.54
N ARG A 360 15.13 -12.82 -9.31
CA ARG A 360 16.05 -13.54 -10.19
C ARG A 360 15.69 -15.02 -10.28
N LEU A 361 15.38 -15.69 -9.17
CA LEU A 361 14.93 -17.10 -9.20
C LEU A 361 13.65 -17.29 -10.04
N ILE A 362 12.71 -16.35 -10.00
CA ILE A 362 11.49 -16.39 -10.81
C ILE A 362 11.81 -16.15 -12.29
N LEU A 363 12.61 -15.14 -12.59
CA LEU A 363 12.97 -14.77 -13.97
C LEU A 363 13.88 -15.81 -14.62
N GLU A 364 14.84 -16.37 -13.88
CA GLU A 364 15.69 -17.46 -14.33
C GLU A 364 14.86 -18.69 -14.64
N ARG A 365 13.91 -19.08 -13.80
CA ARG A 365 12.99 -20.19 -14.13
C ARG A 365 12.22 -19.98 -15.44
N LYS A 366 11.81 -18.74 -15.76
CA LYS A 366 11.11 -18.42 -17.02
C LYS A 366 12.06 -18.31 -18.22
N ARG A 367 13.23 -17.68 -18.05
CA ARG A 367 14.25 -17.50 -19.11
C ARG A 367 14.96 -18.80 -19.48
N ILE A 368 15.18 -19.68 -18.50
CA ILE A 368 15.90 -20.96 -18.65
C ILE A 368 15.03 -22.01 -19.36
N PHE A 369 13.70 -21.97 -19.22
CA PHE A 369 12.85 -23.02 -19.77
C PHE A 369 12.94 -23.14 -21.29
N CYS A 370 12.79 -22.05 -22.05
CA CYS A 370 12.86 -22.11 -23.51
C CYS A 370 14.31 -22.18 -24.04
N LEU A 371 15.21 -21.35 -23.47
CA LEU A 371 16.62 -21.28 -23.90
C LEU A 371 17.37 -22.58 -23.62
N GLU A 372 17.35 -23.06 -22.38
CA GLU A 372 18.27 -24.13 -21.95
C GLU A 372 17.70 -25.53 -22.10
N LYS A 373 16.37 -25.70 -22.11
CA LYS A 373 15.76 -27.03 -22.29
C LYS A 373 15.41 -27.39 -23.73
N HIS A 374 15.19 -26.41 -24.61
CA HIS A 374 14.76 -26.68 -25.98
C HIS A 374 15.73 -26.14 -27.03
N ILE A 375 16.05 -24.85 -27.00
CA ILE A 375 16.87 -24.22 -28.06
C ILE A 375 18.35 -24.61 -27.97
N LYS A 376 19.00 -24.46 -26.80
CA LYS A 376 20.41 -24.85 -26.61
C LYS A 376 20.66 -26.36 -26.82
N PRO A 377 19.83 -27.29 -26.34
CA PRO A 377 20.05 -28.72 -26.60
C PRO A 377 19.88 -29.10 -28.07
N LYS A 378 18.96 -28.44 -28.80
CA LYS A 378 18.66 -28.75 -30.20
C LYS A 378 19.66 -28.13 -31.18
N TYR A 379 20.09 -26.88 -30.94
CA TYR A 379 20.93 -26.13 -31.87
C TYR A 379 22.34 -25.83 -31.35
N GLY A 380 22.60 -25.98 -30.04
CA GLY A 380 23.92 -25.78 -29.46
C GLY A 380 24.49 -24.39 -29.74
N ALA A 381 25.71 -24.36 -30.28
CA ALA A 381 26.40 -23.13 -30.67
C ALA A 381 25.78 -22.40 -31.88
N LYS A 382 24.82 -23.03 -32.57
CA LYS A 382 24.12 -22.44 -33.72
C LYS A 382 22.93 -21.57 -33.33
N ALA A 383 22.66 -21.43 -32.03
CA ALA A 383 21.63 -20.53 -31.52
C ALA A 383 22.27 -19.40 -30.70
N THR A 384 21.98 -18.16 -31.07
CA THR A 384 22.52 -16.94 -30.43
C THR A 384 21.37 -16.08 -29.93
N LEU A 385 21.41 -15.67 -28.66
CA LEU A 385 20.46 -14.72 -28.08
C LEU A 385 20.78 -13.31 -28.60
N LEU A 386 19.84 -12.70 -29.33
CA LEU A 386 19.98 -11.35 -29.86
C LEU A 386 19.51 -10.28 -28.87
N PHE A 387 18.38 -10.52 -28.22
CA PHE A 387 17.73 -9.54 -27.36
C PHE A 387 16.87 -10.23 -26.30
N SER A 388 16.78 -9.61 -25.12
CA SER A 388 15.88 -10.02 -24.05
C SER A 388 15.13 -8.82 -23.49
N ASP A 389 13.81 -8.91 -23.44
CA ASP A 389 12.95 -8.01 -22.68
C ASP A 389 12.50 -8.68 -21.37
N THR A 390 11.54 -8.05 -20.70
CA THR A 390 10.92 -8.41 -19.43
C THR A 390 10.18 -9.74 -19.53
N ASP A 391 9.57 -10.04 -20.69
CA ASP A 391 8.77 -11.25 -20.94
C ASP A 391 9.14 -12.01 -22.23
N SER A 392 10.05 -11.47 -23.06
CA SER A 392 10.34 -11.99 -24.40
C SER A 392 11.84 -12.21 -24.62
N LEU A 393 12.19 -13.28 -25.33
CA LEU A 393 13.57 -13.60 -25.72
C LEU A 393 13.62 -13.78 -27.24
N CYS A 394 14.52 -13.06 -27.90
CA CYS A 394 14.71 -13.11 -29.35
C CYS A 394 16.02 -13.84 -29.68
N TYR A 395 15.93 -14.86 -30.54
CA TYR A 395 17.05 -15.72 -30.91
C TYR A 395 17.26 -15.72 -32.42
N VAL A 396 18.52 -15.82 -32.83
CA VAL A 396 18.90 -16.31 -34.16
C VAL A 396 19.30 -17.75 -34.04
N VAL A 397 18.76 -18.59 -34.92
CA VAL A 397 19.08 -20.01 -35.02
C VAL A 397 19.54 -20.31 -36.44
N GLU A 398 20.71 -20.94 -36.57
CA GLU A 398 21.21 -21.45 -37.84
C GLU A 398 20.85 -22.94 -37.97
N THR A 399 19.92 -23.27 -38.88
CA THR A 399 19.49 -24.63 -39.20
C THR A 399 19.28 -24.79 -40.70
N LYS A 400 19.18 -26.04 -41.18
CA LYS A 400 18.94 -26.33 -42.60
C LYS A 400 17.53 -25.94 -43.04
N ASP A 401 16.54 -26.17 -42.18
CA ASP A 401 15.12 -25.83 -42.42
C ASP A 401 14.42 -25.64 -41.07
N ILE A 402 14.18 -24.38 -40.72
CA ILE A 402 13.54 -24.02 -39.44
C ILE A 402 12.07 -24.44 -39.39
N TYR A 403 11.38 -24.45 -40.53
CA TYR A 403 9.96 -24.80 -40.61
C TYR A 403 9.76 -26.31 -40.40
N ALA A 404 10.66 -27.14 -40.92
CA ALA A 404 10.66 -28.57 -40.63
C ALA A 404 10.91 -28.85 -39.14
N ASP A 405 11.76 -28.06 -38.50
CA ASP A 405 12.05 -28.17 -37.07
C ASP A 405 10.87 -27.68 -36.20
N MET A 406 10.18 -26.60 -36.59
CA MET A 406 8.96 -26.12 -35.94
C MET A 406 7.80 -27.09 -36.10
N LYS A 407 7.68 -27.78 -37.24
CA LYS A 407 6.63 -28.78 -37.49
C LYS A 407 6.67 -29.93 -36.49
N LYS A 408 7.86 -30.40 -36.11
CA LYS A 408 8.04 -31.47 -35.11
C LYS A 408 7.61 -31.02 -33.72
N ASP A 409 7.86 -29.75 -33.40
CA ASP A 409 7.65 -29.16 -32.09
C ASP A 409 6.45 -28.19 -32.08
N LEU A 410 5.45 -28.39 -32.95
CA LEU A 410 4.34 -27.46 -33.19
C LEU A 410 3.58 -27.09 -31.91
N HIS A 411 3.53 -28.01 -30.94
CA HIS A 411 2.93 -27.78 -29.62
C HIS A 411 3.60 -26.67 -28.80
N LEU A 412 4.85 -26.28 -29.11
CA LEU A 412 5.59 -25.20 -28.44
C LEU A 412 5.47 -23.85 -29.15
N PHE A 413 4.94 -23.81 -30.37
CA PHE A 413 4.89 -22.60 -31.18
C PHE A 413 3.47 -22.05 -31.33
N ASP A 414 3.32 -20.74 -31.24
CA ASP A 414 2.18 -19.99 -31.74
C ASP A 414 2.45 -19.62 -33.20
N THR A 415 1.78 -20.31 -34.10
CA THR A 415 1.87 -20.13 -35.56
C THR A 415 0.60 -19.49 -36.12
N SER A 416 -0.18 -18.81 -35.27
CA SER A 416 -1.46 -18.21 -35.67
C SER A 416 -1.33 -16.92 -36.49
N ASP A 417 -0.13 -16.36 -36.57
CA ASP A 417 0.17 -15.15 -37.35
C ASP A 417 0.64 -15.46 -38.79
N TYR A 418 0.89 -16.73 -39.13
CA TYR A 418 1.22 -17.11 -40.51
C TYR A 418 0.02 -16.91 -41.46
N PRO A 419 0.27 -16.71 -42.77
CA PRO A 419 -0.78 -16.75 -43.79
C PRO A 419 -1.59 -18.06 -43.73
N GLN A 420 -2.89 -18.01 -44.03
CA GLN A 420 -3.78 -19.19 -43.92
C GLN A 420 -3.39 -20.34 -44.86
N ASP A 421 -2.71 -20.02 -45.94
CA ASP A 421 -2.14 -20.94 -46.93
C ASP A 421 -0.79 -21.53 -46.50
N HIS A 422 -0.20 -21.05 -45.40
CA HIS A 422 1.09 -21.52 -44.92
C HIS A 422 0.98 -22.91 -44.28
N PRO A 423 1.89 -23.87 -44.58
CA PRO A 423 1.84 -25.24 -44.07
C PRO A 423 1.87 -25.41 -42.54
N LEU A 424 2.33 -24.39 -41.81
CA LEU A 424 2.41 -24.39 -40.36
C LEU A 424 1.30 -23.59 -39.66
N PHE A 425 0.40 -22.96 -40.41
CA PHE A 425 -0.68 -22.14 -39.84
C PHE A 425 -1.56 -22.96 -38.89
N SER A 426 -1.69 -22.50 -37.64
CA SER A 426 -2.56 -23.12 -36.65
C SER A 426 -3.03 -22.11 -35.62
N VAL A 427 -4.32 -22.14 -35.30
CA VAL A 427 -4.95 -21.27 -34.28
C VAL A 427 -4.93 -21.88 -32.88
N ILE A 428 -4.44 -23.11 -32.72
CA ILE A 428 -4.51 -23.88 -31.46
C ILE A 428 -3.78 -23.18 -30.31
N ASN A 429 -2.62 -22.57 -30.60
CA ASN A 429 -1.76 -21.94 -29.59
C ASN A 429 -1.89 -20.41 -29.55
N LYS A 430 -2.89 -19.83 -30.22
CA LYS A 430 -3.06 -18.38 -30.36
C LYS A 430 -3.11 -17.68 -29.00
N LYS A 431 -2.12 -16.81 -28.73
CA LYS A 431 -1.99 -16.03 -27.49
C LYS A 431 -1.87 -16.89 -26.22
N VAL A 432 -1.41 -18.12 -26.33
CA VAL A 432 -1.11 -18.96 -25.17
C VAL A 432 0.27 -18.56 -24.60
N LEU A 433 0.32 -18.25 -23.30
CA LEU A 433 1.55 -17.83 -22.64
C LEU A 433 2.62 -18.95 -22.66
N GLY A 434 3.88 -18.54 -22.88
CA GLY A 434 5.04 -19.45 -22.89
C GLY A 434 5.25 -20.20 -24.22
N LYS A 435 4.48 -19.88 -25.26
CA LYS A 435 4.71 -20.38 -26.63
C LYS A 435 5.68 -19.47 -27.37
N MET A 436 6.51 -20.06 -28.22
CA MET A 436 7.43 -19.33 -29.10
C MET A 436 6.67 -18.87 -30.35
N LYS A 437 7.02 -17.74 -30.93
CA LYS A 437 6.45 -17.30 -32.21
C LYS A 437 7.54 -16.82 -33.15
N ASP A 438 7.25 -16.91 -34.43
CA ASP A 438 8.00 -16.21 -35.46
C ASP A 438 7.40 -14.80 -35.61
N GLU A 439 8.16 -13.78 -35.20
CA GLU A 439 7.71 -12.38 -35.24
C GLU A 439 7.48 -11.86 -36.65
N LEU A 440 8.08 -12.51 -37.66
CA LEU A 440 8.00 -12.07 -39.06
C LEU A 440 7.04 -12.93 -39.88
N ALA A 441 6.31 -13.86 -39.25
CA ALA A 441 5.27 -14.66 -39.90
C ALA A 441 5.72 -15.32 -41.23
N GLY A 442 6.99 -15.73 -41.32
CA GLY A 442 7.58 -16.37 -42.49
C GLY A 442 8.53 -15.49 -43.32
N ASP A 443 8.57 -14.18 -43.07
CA ASP A 443 9.50 -13.28 -43.76
C ASP A 443 10.93 -13.41 -43.19
N ILE A 444 11.92 -13.38 -44.08
CA ILE A 444 13.33 -13.53 -43.71
C ILE A 444 13.87 -12.21 -43.14
N ALA A 445 14.21 -12.20 -41.85
CA ALA A 445 14.92 -11.10 -41.22
C ALA A 445 16.30 -10.90 -41.87
N GLN A 446 16.54 -9.75 -42.50
CA GLN A 446 17.85 -9.42 -43.08
C GLN A 446 18.80 -8.77 -42.05
N GLU A 447 18.25 -7.92 -41.18
CA GLU A 447 19.00 -7.19 -40.16
C GLU A 447 18.18 -7.07 -38.87
N PHE A 448 18.87 -7.02 -37.72
CA PHE A 448 18.27 -6.82 -36.41
C PHE A 448 18.94 -5.66 -35.69
N VAL A 449 18.15 -4.69 -35.22
CA VAL A 449 18.62 -3.56 -34.41
C VAL A 449 17.88 -3.55 -33.08
N GLY A 450 18.58 -3.95 -32.01
CA GLY A 450 18.08 -3.89 -30.64
C GLY A 450 18.40 -2.55 -29.98
N LEU A 451 17.41 -1.70 -29.74
CA LEU A 451 17.59 -0.50 -28.94
C LEU A 451 17.72 -0.90 -27.47
N LYS A 452 18.76 -0.41 -26.79
CA LYS A 452 18.93 -0.63 -25.35
C LYS A 452 17.71 -0.03 -24.62
N PRO A 453 17.02 -0.79 -23.74
CA PRO A 453 15.88 -0.26 -22.99
C PRO A 453 16.31 0.96 -22.18
N LYS A 454 15.43 1.96 -22.09
CA LYS A 454 15.63 3.13 -21.21
C LYS A 454 15.79 2.60 -19.79
N ILE A 455 16.98 2.77 -19.24
CA ILE A 455 17.31 2.47 -17.84
C ILE A 455 16.44 3.32 -16.92
#